data_AF-X1BA99-F1
#
_entry.id   AF-X1BA99-F1
#
_cell.length_a   1.000
_cell.length_b   1.000
_cell.length_c   1.000
_cell.angle_alpha   90.00
_cell.angle_beta   90.00
_cell.angle_gamma   90.00
#
_symmetry.space_group_name_H-M   'P 1'
#
loop_
_entity.id
_entity.type
_entity.pdbx_description
1 polymer ?
#
loop_
_entity_poly.entity_id
_entity_poly.type
_entity_poly.pdbx_seq_one_letter_code
_entity_poly.pdbx_strand_id
1 'polypeptide(L)'
;GQKKLSYDIWGDTVNTASRMESSGEAGKVNISGSTYELVKEFFICEYRGKMPVKYKGEIDMYFVNGIRPELLIDMKGLPNEKFRIRLQLLRLLDVEDDMLTKLEKELPENLNFHNLNHTVNVSTQVELIGRAEGISDEEMILVQTAALFHDSGFLDGLENNKQTSCFYARDILPKYEYSNDQIETILLITTSFA
;
A
#
# COMPACT_ATOMS: atom_id res chain seq x y z
N GLY A 1 7.12 41.07 -22.12
CA GLY A 1 6.65 40.62 -20.79
C GLY A 1 6.02 39.25 -20.95
N GLN A 2 6.63 38.21 -20.37
CA GLN A 2 6.07 36.86 -20.40
C GLN A 2 4.91 36.79 -19.40
N LYS A 3 3.70 36.51 -19.90
CA LYS A 3 2.53 36.21 -19.05
C LYS A 3 2.80 34.90 -18.33
N LYS A 4 3.02 34.99 -17.02
CA LYS A 4 3.04 33.84 -16.11
C LYS A 4 1.62 33.29 -16.08
N LEU A 5 1.38 32.11 -16.63
CA LEU A 5 0.12 31.38 -16.45
C LEU A 5 0.07 30.92 -14.99
N SER A 6 -0.73 31.58 -14.16
CA SER A 6 -1.13 31.04 -12.86
C SER A 6 -2.27 30.05 -13.11
N TYR A 7 -2.03 28.78 -12.85
CA TYR A 7 -3.11 27.81 -12.73
C TYR A 7 -3.63 27.90 -11.29
N ASP A 8 -4.83 28.42 -11.13
CA ASP A 8 -5.56 28.35 -9.88
C ASP A 8 -6.37 27.06 -9.88
N ILE A 9 -6.21 26.27 -8.82
CA ILE A 9 -6.99 25.04 -8.59
C ILE A 9 -8.16 25.44 -7.68
N TRP A 10 -9.39 25.23 -8.17
CA TRP A 10 -10.61 25.60 -7.46
C TRP A 10 -11.42 24.34 -7.15
N GLY A 11 -11.97 24.24 -5.95
CA GLY A 11 -12.88 23.14 -5.59
C GLY A 11 -13.04 22.97 -4.09
N ASP A 12 -14.04 22.20 -3.67
CA ASP A 12 -14.35 21.96 -2.25
C ASP A 12 -13.19 21.30 -1.52
N THR A 13 -12.43 20.43 -2.19
CA THR A 13 -11.21 19.81 -1.64
C THR A 13 -10.15 20.87 -1.35
N VAL A 14 -9.92 21.82 -2.27
CA VAL A 14 -8.95 22.91 -2.07
C VAL A 14 -9.39 23.83 -0.94
N ASN A 15 -10.68 24.17 -0.87
CA ASN A 15 -11.24 24.99 0.21
C ASN A 15 -11.11 24.30 1.58
N THR A 16 -11.32 22.98 1.62
CA THR A 16 -11.15 22.17 2.84
C THR A 16 -9.67 22.15 3.24
N ALA A 17 -8.77 21.88 2.30
CA ALA A 17 -7.33 21.83 2.54
C ALA A 17 -6.77 23.18 3.04
N SER A 18 -7.15 24.29 2.40
CA SER A 18 -6.74 25.64 2.80
C SER A 18 -7.22 25.99 4.23
N ARG A 19 -8.43 25.54 4.62
CA ARG A 19 -8.93 25.71 6.00
C ARG A 19 -8.20 24.82 7.01
N MET A 20 -7.90 23.58 6.63
CA MET A 20 -7.09 22.69 7.47
C MET A 20 -5.68 23.25 7.70
N GLU A 21 -5.07 23.83 6.67
CA GLU A 21 -3.74 24.45 6.74
C GLU A 21 -3.77 25.71 7.62
N SER A 22 -4.68 26.64 7.34
CA SER A 22 -4.80 27.90 8.11
C SER A 22 -5.17 27.72 9.57
N SER A 23 -5.77 26.58 9.94
CA SER A 23 -6.04 26.20 11.33
C SER A 23 -4.96 25.31 11.95
N GLY A 24 -3.86 25.05 11.23
CA GLY A 24 -2.70 24.34 11.72
C GLY A 24 -1.82 25.21 12.62
N GLU A 25 -0.86 24.58 13.27
CA GLU A 25 0.17 25.24 14.07
C GLU A 25 1.54 25.03 13.42
N ALA A 26 2.36 26.07 13.39
CA ALA A 26 3.67 26.01 12.76
C ALA A 26 4.54 24.93 13.42
N GLY A 27 5.17 24.09 12.59
CA GLY A 27 6.01 22.98 13.06
C GLY A 27 5.25 21.73 13.53
N LYS A 28 3.90 21.72 13.45
CA LYS A 28 3.09 20.53 13.74
C LYS A 28 2.48 19.95 12.48
N VAL A 29 2.31 18.63 12.45
CA VAL A 29 1.59 17.92 11.40
C VAL A 29 0.12 17.81 11.80
N ASN A 30 -0.75 18.46 11.05
CA ASN A 30 -2.19 18.50 11.29
C ASN A 30 -2.94 17.52 10.37
N ILE A 31 -3.78 16.65 10.92
CA ILE A 31 -4.53 15.63 10.18
C ILE A 31 -6.02 15.64 10.55
N SER A 32 -6.88 15.20 9.62
CA SER A 32 -8.30 14.99 9.89
C SER A 32 -8.56 13.70 10.64
N GLY A 33 -9.77 13.54 11.20
CA GLY A 33 -10.21 12.31 11.85
C GLY A 33 -10.17 11.09 10.91
N SER A 34 -10.52 11.28 9.63
CA SER A 34 -10.39 10.21 8.63
C SER A 34 -8.95 9.74 8.45
N THR A 35 -7.98 10.66 8.42
CA THR A 35 -6.56 10.31 8.35
C THR A 35 -6.05 9.71 9.65
N TYR A 36 -6.53 10.19 10.79
CA TYR A 36 -6.20 9.61 12.11
C TYR A 36 -6.53 8.12 12.17
N GLU A 37 -7.71 7.71 11.71
CA GLU A 37 -8.10 6.29 11.69
C GLU A 37 -7.12 5.40 10.92
N LEU A 38 -6.50 5.93 9.87
CA LEU A 38 -5.53 5.21 9.04
C LEU A 38 -4.13 5.14 9.67
N VAL A 39 -3.72 6.15 10.45
CA VAL A 39 -2.33 6.30 10.91
C VAL A 39 -2.16 6.10 12.43
N LYS A 40 -3.25 6.01 13.19
CA LYS A 40 -3.24 5.92 14.66
C LYS A 40 -2.45 4.73 15.20
N GLU A 41 -2.24 3.68 14.42
CA GLU A 41 -1.45 2.50 14.81
C GLU A 41 0.06 2.70 14.70
N PHE A 42 0.49 3.74 13.98
CA PHE A 42 1.89 4.08 13.75
C PHE A 42 2.34 5.29 14.56
N PHE A 43 1.44 6.26 14.75
CA PHE A 43 1.79 7.55 15.34
C PHE A 43 1.00 7.86 16.60
N ILE A 44 1.61 8.67 17.46
CA ILE A 44 0.95 9.34 18.59
C ILE A 44 0.22 10.54 18.01
N CYS A 45 -1.11 10.53 18.11
CA CYS A 45 -1.94 11.64 17.67
C CYS A 45 -2.71 12.24 18.85
N GLU A 46 -2.78 13.56 18.89
CA GLU A 46 -3.46 14.33 19.92
C GLU A 46 -4.67 15.02 19.32
N TYR A 47 -5.85 14.75 19.86
CA TYR A 47 -7.07 15.43 19.43
C TYR A 47 -7.03 16.91 19.80
N ARG A 48 -7.27 17.78 18.82
CA ARG A 48 -7.18 19.23 18.99
C ARG A 48 -8.51 19.96 18.79
N GLY A 49 -9.61 19.22 18.81
CA GLY A 49 -10.94 19.76 18.56
C GLY A 49 -11.40 19.61 17.12
N LYS A 50 -12.52 20.26 16.80
CA LYS A 50 -13.18 20.17 15.51
C LYS A 50 -12.96 21.42 14.67
N MET A 51 -12.99 21.24 13.36
CA MET A 51 -12.96 22.34 12.40
C MET A 51 -14.24 22.34 11.56
N PRO A 52 -14.97 23.48 11.49
CA PRO A 52 -16.16 23.59 10.65
C PRO A 52 -15.76 23.67 9.18
N VAL A 53 -16.31 22.75 8.37
CA VAL A 53 -16.13 22.70 6.93
C VAL A 53 -17.48 22.87 6.24
N LYS A 54 -17.53 23.84 5.33
CA LYS A 54 -18.73 24.16 4.57
C LYS A 54 -19.25 22.91 3.87
N TYR A 55 -20.54 22.59 4.04
CA TYR A 55 -21.22 21.41 3.48
C TYR A 55 -20.73 20.03 3.97
N LYS A 56 -19.71 19.96 4.84
CA LYS A 56 -19.21 18.70 5.43
C LYS A 56 -19.39 18.63 6.96
N GLY A 57 -19.94 19.66 7.57
CA GLY A 57 -20.16 19.72 9.01
C GLY A 57 -18.88 19.97 9.78
N GLU A 58 -18.73 19.34 10.94
CA GLU A 58 -17.54 19.45 11.78
C GLU A 58 -16.63 18.25 11.57
N ILE A 59 -15.37 18.51 11.24
CA ILE A 59 -14.35 17.47 11.06
C ILE A 59 -13.46 17.45 12.30
N ASP A 60 -13.30 16.28 12.91
CA ASP A 60 -12.34 16.09 14.00
C ASP A 60 -10.92 16.30 13.49
N MET A 61 -10.08 16.96 14.30
CA MET A 61 -8.71 17.28 13.92
C MET A 61 -7.75 16.79 14.98
N TYR A 62 -6.57 16.37 14.52
CA TYR A 62 -5.51 15.84 15.37
C TYR A 62 -4.15 16.41 14.98
N PHE A 63 -3.26 16.55 15.95
CA PHE A 63 -1.84 16.76 15.70
C PHE A 63 -1.08 15.44 15.80
N VAL A 64 -0.11 15.23 14.92
CA VAL A 64 0.81 14.09 14.99
C VAL A 64 2.05 14.51 15.77
N ASN A 65 2.30 13.84 16.90
CA ASN A 65 3.37 14.18 17.83
C ASN A 65 4.62 13.30 17.65
N GLY A 66 4.54 12.24 16.85
CA GLY A 66 5.67 11.36 16.54
C GLY A 66 5.26 9.91 16.33
N ILE A 67 6.24 9.07 15.97
CA ILE A 67 6.04 7.61 15.89
C ILE A 67 5.85 7.05 17.31
N ARG A 68 5.02 6.03 17.44
CA ARG A 68 4.79 5.35 18.72
C ARG A 68 6.10 4.75 19.29
N PRO A 69 6.34 4.81 20.62
CA PRO A 69 7.62 4.40 21.20
C PRO A 69 8.00 2.94 20.91
N GLU A 70 7.01 2.04 20.87
CA GLU A 70 7.19 0.62 20.56
C GLU A 70 7.58 0.35 19.09
N LEU A 71 7.53 1.37 18.23
CA LEU A 71 7.89 1.33 16.83
C LEU A 71 9.21 2.06 16.53
N LEU A 72 9.95 2.49 17.55
CA LEU A 72 11.24 3.18 17.43
C LEU A 72 12.41 2.26 17.76
N ILE A 73 13.56 2.51 17.11
CA ILE A 73 14.87 1.90 17.44
C ILE A 73 15.55 2.72 18.54
N ASP A 74 15.48 4.05 18.41
CA ASP A 74 16.16 4.98 19.28
C ASP A 74 15.32 6.24 19.56
N MET A 75 15.82 7.08 20.47
CA MET A 75 15.18 8.36 20.79
C MET A 75 15.32 9.41 19.67
N LYS A 76 16.00 9.10 18.56
CA LYS A 76 16.16 10.02 17.41
C LYS A 76 15.03 9.88 16.40
N GLY A 77 14.08 8.98 16.62
CA GLY A 77 12.89 8.82 15.77
C GLY A 77 13.08 7.82 14.62
N LEU A 78 14.12 6.98 14.64
CA LEU A 78 14.30 5.95 13.61
C LEU A 78 13.29 4.81 13.79
N PRO A 79 12.51 4.45 12.75
CA PRO A 79 11.56 3.35 12.84
C PRO A 79 12.26 2.00 12.99
N ASN A 80 11.70 1.12 13.83
CA ASN A 80 12.18 -0.24 14.00
C ASN A 80 11.63 -1.19 12.94
N GLU A 81 12.04 -2.45 13.02
CA GLU A 81 11.64 -3.50 12.11
C GLU A 81 10.13 -3.73 12.11
N LYS A 82 9.49 -3.71 13.28
CA LYS A 82 8.03 -3.84 13.40
C LYS A 82 7.29 -2.72 12.64
N PHE A 83 7.80 -1.50 12.67
CA PHE A 83 7.25 -0.40 11.85
C PHE A 83 7.36 -0.73 10.36
N ARG A 84 8.54 -1.18 9.91
CA ARG A 84 8.80 -1.50 8.49
C ARG A 84 7.90 -2.64 8.00
N ILE A 85 7.77 -3.71 8.77
CA ILE A 85 6.90 -4.84 8.44
C ILE A 85 5.45 -4.39 8.34
N ARG A 86 4.94 -3.62 9.31
CA ARG A 86 3.56 -3.10 9.26
C ARG A 86 3.31 -2.19 8.07
N LEU A 87 4.27 -1.32 7.75
CA LEU A 87 4.18 -0.47 6.57
C LEU A 87 4.19 -1.31 5.29
N GLN A 88 4.98 -2.38 5.24
CA GLN A 88 5.04 -3.28 4.09
C GLN A 88 3.76 -4.12 3.93
N LEU A 89 3.09 -4.50 5.02
CA LEU A 89 1.76 -5.12 4.96
C LEU A 89 0.72 -4.19 4.31
N LEU A 90 0.73 -2.89 4.65
CA LEU A 90 -0.15 -1.93 3.98
C LEU A 90 0.15 -1.83 2.48
N ARG A 91 1.43 -1.78 2.11
CA ARG A 91 1.87 -1.76 0.71
C ARG A 91 1.49 -3.03 -0.03
N LEU A 92 1.51 -4.19 0.63
CA LEU A 92 1.05 -5.45 0.05
C LEU A 92 -0.43 -5.36 -0.35
N LEU A 93 -1.28 -4.75 0.48
CA LEU A 93 -2.69 -4.54 0.14
C LEU A 93 -2.84 -3.63 -1.09
N ASP A 94 -2.01 -2.58 -1.20
CA ASP A 94 -2.01 -1.71 -2.38
C ASP A 94 -1.56 -2.47 -3.64
N VAL A 95 -0.51 -3.31 -3.53
CA VAL A 95 -0.05 -4.18 -4.63
C VAL A 95 -1.13 -5.17 -5.05
N GLU A 96 -1.84 -5.76 -4.08
CA GLU A 96 -2.93 -6.70 -4.32
C GLU A 96 -4.06 -6.03 -5.11
N ASP A 97 -4.54 -4.87 -4.66
CA ASP A 97 -5.61 -4.14 -5.35
C ASP A 97 -5.21 -3.78 -6.79
N ASP A 98 -4.01 -3.23 -6.97
CA ASP A 98 -3.52 -2.82 -8.29
C ASP A 98 -3.32 -4.03 -9.23
N MET A 99 -2.76 -5.13 -8.73
CA MET A 99 -2.51 -6.32 -9.54
C MET A 99 -3.81 -7.06 -9.87
N LEU A 100 -4.73 -7.23 -8.92
CA LEU A 100 -6.04 -7.84 -9.17
C LEU A 100 -6.85 -7.00 -10.16
N THR A 101 -6.84 -5.67 -10.01
CA THR A 101 -7.48 -4.74 -10.95
C THR A 101 -6.88 -4.87 -12.35
N LYS A 102 -5.55 -5.03 -12.46
CA LYS A 102 -4.87 -5.24 -13.74
C LYS A 102 -5.27 -6.58 -14.38
N LEU A 103 -5.26 -7.66 -13.60
CA LEU A 103 -5.68 -8.99 -14.05
C LEU A 103 -7.14 -8.99 -14.51
N GLU A 104 -8.05 -8.35 -13.76
CA GLU A 104 -9.47 -8.25 -14.13
C GLU A 104 -9.66 -7.58 -15.50
N LYS A 105 -8.88 -6.54 -15.80
CA LYS A 105 -9.03 -5.74 -17.02
C LYS A 105 -8.33 -6.33 -18.24
N GLU A 106 -7.21 -7.02 -18.02
CA GLU A 106 -6.28 -7.37 -19.09
C GLU A 106 -6.14 -8.88 -19.33
N LEU A 107 -6.64 -9.75 -18.43
CA LEU A 107 -6.59 -11.19 -18.66
C LEU A 107 -7.49 -11.61 -19.85
N PRO A 108 -6.99 -12.48 -20.74
CA PRO A 108 -7.80 -13.08 -21.80
C PRO A 108 -8.99 -13.89 -21.23
N GLU A 109 -10.19 -13.65 -21.76
CA GLU A 109 -11.43 -14.32 -21.31
C GLU A 109 -11.45 -15.84 -21.56
N ASN A 110 -10.55 -16.36 -22.40
CA ASN A 110 -10.50 -17.77 -22.80
C ASN A 110 -9.61 -18.64 -21.90
N LEU A 111 -9.17 -18.15 -20.74
CA LEU A 111 -8.38 -18.90 -19.78
C LEU A 111 -9.27 -19.74 -18.85
N ASN A 112 -9.27 -21.07 -19.05
CA ASN A 112 -10.08 -22.00 -18.25
C ASN A 112 -9.57 -22.21 -16.82
N PHE A 113 -8.27 -22.00 -16.57
CA PHE A 113 -7.62 -22.33 -15.28
C PHE A 113 -6.89 -21.14 -14.65
N HIS A 114 -6.22 -20.29 -15.43
CA HIS A 114 -5.44 -19.14 -14.95
C HIS A 114 -6.24 -17.84 -15.10
N ASN A 115 -7.39 -17.77 -14.42
CA ASN A 115 -8.25 -16.59 -14.40
C ASN A 115 -8.12 -15.87 -13.05
N LEU A 116 -8.68 -14.65 -12.95
CA LEU A 116 -8.64 -13.85 -11.72
C LEU A 116 -9.08 -14.65 -10.48
N ASN A 117 -10.12 -15.48 -10.60
CA ASN A 117 -10.62 -16.29 -9.50
C ASN A 117 -9.60 -17.35 -9.05
N HIS A 118 -8.78 -17.88 -9.95
CA HIS A 118 -7.66 -18.74 -9.57
C HIS A 118 -6.63 -18.00 -8.73
N THR A 119 -6.18 -16.82 -9.18
CA THR A 119 -5.23 -15.98 -8.42
C THR A 119 -5.76 -15.67 -7.02
N VAL A 120 -7.02 -15.25 -6.89
CA VAL A 120 -7.66 -14.97 -5.60
C VAL A 120 -7.70 -16.22 -4.71
N ASN A 121 -8.07 -17.38 -5.27
CA ASN A 121 -8.11 -18.63 -4.51
C ASN A 121 -6.71 -19.04 -4.01
N VAL A 122 -5.69 -18.97 -4.87
CA VAL A 122 -4.30 -19.30 -4.49
C VAL A 122 -3.81 -18.36 -3.40
N SER A 123 -3.98 -17.04 -3.56
CA SER A 123 -3.60 -16.05 -2.53
C SER A 123 -4.31 -16.30 -1.19
N THR A 124 -5.60 -16.62 -1.23
CA THR A 124 -6.38 -16.96 -0.02
C THR A 124 -5.83 -18.22 0.66
N GLN A 125 -5.52 -19.28 -0.09
CA GLN A 125 -4.98 -20.51 0.49
C GLN A 125 -3.57 -20.32 1.05
N VAL A 126 -2.73 -19.55 0.36
CA VAL A 126 -1.39 -19.20 0.82
C VAL A 126 -1.45 -18.49 2.18
N GLU A 127 -2.37 -17.55 2.35
CA GLU A 127 -2.55 -16.86 3.62
C GLU A 127 -2.99 -17.82 4.74
N LEU A 128 -4.00 -18.66 4.46
CA LEU A 128 -4.53 -19.61 5.45
C LEU A 128 -3.46 -20.61 5.90
N ILE A 129 -2.72 -21.19 4.95
CA ILE A 129 -1.65 -22.15 5.23
C ILE A 129 -0.50 -21.45 5.96
N GLY A 130 -0.04 -20.29 5.49
CA GLY A 130 1.04 -19.56 6.13
C GLY A 130 0.72 -19.22 7.59
N ARG A 131 -0.51 -18.77 7.88
CA ARG A 131 -0.97 -18.53 9.26
C ARG A 131 -1.02 -19.81 10.09
N ALA A 132 -1.48 -20.92 9.50
CA ALA A 132 -1.55 -22.22 10.19
C ALA A 132 -0.15 -22.79 10.52
N GLU A 133 0.82 -22.57 9.63
CA GLU A 133 2.23 -22.94 9.82
C GLU A 133 2.99 -21.96 10.73
N GLY A 134 2.38 -20.81 11.07
CA GLY A 134 2.95 -19.82 11.97
C GLY A 134 4.15 -19.08 11.37
N ILE A 135 4.20 -18.90 10.05
CA ILE A 135 5.24 -18.08 9.41
C ILE A 135 5.12 -16.63 9.88
N SER A 136 6.25 -15.92 9.90
CA SER A 136 6.29 -14.51 10.30
C SER A 136 5.54 -13.61 9.30
N ASP A 137 5.14 -12.42 9.74
CA ASP A 137 4.54 -11.40 8.85
C ASP A 137 5.46 -11.05 7.68
N GLU A 138 6.79 -11.06 7.89
CA GLU A 138 7.76 -10.81 6.81
C GLU A 138 7.75 -11.94 5.78
N GLU A 139 7.77 -13.20 6.22
CA GLU A 139 7.65 -14.35 5.31
C GLU A 139 6.30 -14.36 4.59
N MET A 140 5.22 -14.02 5.30
CA MET A 140 3.88 -13.90 4.72
C MET A 140 3.85 -12.88 3.58
N ILE A 141 4.46 -11.71 3.77
CA ILE A 141 4.59 -10.69 2.71
C ILE A 141 5.23 -11.30 1.45
N LEU A 142 6.33 -12.04 1.60
CA LEU A 142 7.06 -12.60 0.45
C LEU A 142 6.23 -13.66 -0.27
N VAL A 143 5.64 -14.60 0.48
CA VAL A 143 4.89 -15.72 -0.13
C VAL A 143 3.57 -15.23 -0.73
N GLN A 144 2.84 -14.32 -0.07
CA GLN A 144 1.63 -13.72 -0.64
C GLN A 144 1.92 -12.90 -1.90
N THR A 145 2.99 -12.11 -1.89
CA THR A 145 3.38 -11.38 -3.10
C THR A 145 3.73 -12.33 -4.23
N ALA A 146 4.47 -13.41 -3.94
CA ALA A 146 4.80 -14.41 -4.96
C ALA A 146 3.55 -15.10 -5.54
N ALA A 147 2.57 -15.41 -4.68
CA ALA A 147 1.28 -15.98 -5.07
C ALA A 147 0.47 -14.99 -5.94
N LEU A 148 0.47 -13.70 -5.61
CA LEU A 148 -0.23 -12.69 -6.38
C LEU A 148 0.30 -12.56 -7.81
N PHE A 149 1.63 -12.66 -7.99
CA PHE A 149 2.27 -12.51 -9.29
C PHE A 149 2.39 -13.80 -10.11
N HIS A 150 2.09 -14.98 -9.55
CA HIS A 150 2.34 -16.27 -10.22
C HIS A 150 1.71 -16.37 -11.61
N ASP A 151 0.49 -15.83 -11.75
CA ASP A 151 -0.26 -15.84 -13.00
C ASP A 151 -0.16 -14.53 -13.80
N SER A 152 0.62 -13.54 -13.35
CA SER A 152 0.72 -12.26 -14.05
C SER A 152 1.29 -12.39 -15.47
N GLY A 153 2.09 -13.42 -15.75
CA GLY A 153 2.61 -13.71 -17.08
C GLY A 153 1.56 -14.09 -18.12
N PHE A 154 0.37 -14.53 -17.70
CA PHE A 154 -0.74 -14.85 -18.62
C PHE A 154 -1.35 -13.61 -19.29
N LEU A 155 -1.03 -12.41 -18.80
CA LEU A 155 -1.39 -11.15 -19.46
C LEU A 155 -0.81 -11.04 -20.88
N ASP A 156 0.38 -11.61 -21.11
CA ASP A 156 1.07 -11.54 -22.40
C ASP A 156 0.89 -12.82 -23.24
N GLY A 157 0.10 -13.78 -22.76
CA GLY A 157 -0.17 -15.06 -23.41
C GLY A 157 0.39 -16.28 -22.68
N LEU A 158 0.32 -17.44 -23.34
CA LEU A 158 0.64 -18.75 -22.73
C LEU A 158 2.14 -19.09 -22.76
N GLU A 159 2.92 -18.46 -23.65
CA GLU A 159 4.34 -18.76 -23.80
C GLU A 159 5.20 -17.97 -22.81
N ASN A 160 6.19 -18.64 -22.21
CA ASN A 160 7.14 -18.03 -21.26
C ASN A 160 6.49 -17.31 -20.06
N ASN A 161 5.27 -17.72 -19.68
CA ASN A 161 4.51 -17.12 -18.58
C ASN A 161 5.33 -16.97 -17.29
N LYS A 162 6.19 -17.94 -16.94
CA LYS A 162 7.07 -17.86 -15.77
C LYS A 162 8.04 -16.68 -15.86
N GLN A 163 8.74 -16.53 -16.99
CA GLN A 163 9.65 -15.40 -17.18
C GLN A 163 8.89 -14.06 -17.19
N THR A 164 7.71 -14.04 -17.80
CA THR A 164 6.86 -12.84 -17.86
C THR A 164 6.32 -12.46 -16.47
N SER A 165 5.87 -13.42 -15.66
CA SER A 165 5.47 -13.18 -14.27
C SER A 165 6.61 -12.57 -13.46
N CYS A 166 7.82 -13.10 -13.63
CA CYS A 166 9.01 -12.54 -13.00
C CYS A 166 9.34 -11.12 -13.48
N PHE A 167 9.11 -10.82 -14.76
CA PHE A 167 9.28 -9.48 -15.31
C PHE A 167 8.30 -8.49 -14.67
N TYR A 168 7.01 -8.84 -14.58
CA TYR A 168 6.00 -8.00 -13.93
C TYR A 168 6.34 -7.72 -12.46
N ALA A 169 6.74 -8.75 -11.70
CA ALA A 169 7.17 -8.58 -10.32
C ALA A 169 8.38 -7.62 -10.21
N ARG A 170 9.39 -7.76 -11.08
CA ARG A 170 10.56 -6.84 -11.07
C ARG A 170 10.21 -5.41 -11.46
N ASP A 171 9.24 -5.18 -12.35
CA ASP A 171 8.84 -3.84 -12.77
C ASP A 171 7.94 -3.12 -11.74
N ILE A 172 7.06 -3.88 -11.09
CA ILE A 172 6.00 -3.31 -10.25
C ILE A 172 6.46 -3.15 -8.80
N LEU A 173 7.07 -4.17 -8.20
CA LEU A 173 7.38 -4.19 -6.76
C LEU A 173 8.30 -3.05 -6.26
N PRO A 174 9.27 -2.53 -7.04
CA PRO A 174 10.04 -1.36 -6.60
C PRO A 174 9.20 -0.12 -6.29
N LYS A 175 8.03 0.05 -6.95
CA LYS A 175 7.10 1.17 -6.68
C LYS A 175 6.48 1.11 -5.28
N TYR A 176 6.47 -0.08 -4.68
CA TYR A 176 5.98 -0.36 -3.34
C TYR A 176 7.13 -0.67 -2.38
N GLU A 177 8.34 -0.21 -2.72
CA GLU A 177 9.49 -0.15 -1.81
C GLU A 177 9.94 -1.53 -1.30
N TYR A 178 9.70 -2.58 -2.10
CA TYR A 178 10.34 -3.88 -1.90
C TYR A 178 11.84 -3.76 -2.20
N SER A 179 12.67 -4.36 -1.35
CA SER A 179 14.12 -4.42 -1.59
C SER A 179 14.46 -5.40 -2.71
N ASN A 180 15.64 -5.26 -3.32
CA ASN A 180 16.11 -6.21 -4.32
C ASN A 180 16.17 -7.66 -3.79
N ASP A 181 16.59 -7.85 -2.53
CA ASP A 181 16.66 -9.18 -1.91
C ASP A 181 15.27 -9.79 -1.72
N GLN A 182 14.28 -8.97 -1.32
CA GLN A 182 12.88 -9.39 -1.24
C GLN A 182 12.35 -9.76 -2.63
N ILE A 183 12.62 -8.94 -3.64
CA ILE A 183 12.21 -9.20 -5.02
C ILE A 183 12.81 -10.53 -5.49
N GLU A 184 14.12 -10.74 -5.39
CA GLU A 184 14.73 -12.01 -5.83
C GLU A 184 14.17 -13.23 -5.10
N THR A 185 13.84 -13.10 -3.81
CA THR A 185 13.16 -14.15 -3.03
C THR A 185 11.75 -14.41 -3.58
N ILE A 186 10.97 -13.36 -3.84
CA ILE A 186 9.62 -13.46 -4.42
C ILE A 186 9.69 -14.18 -5.76
N LEU A 187 10.62 -13.82 -6.64
CA LEU A 187 10.78 -14.45 -7.95
C LEU A 187 11.10 -15.94 -7.84
N LEU A 188 11.97 -16.33 -6.91
CA LEU A 188 12.27 -17.73 -6.64
C LEU A 188 11.00 -18.51 -6.24
N ILE A 189 10.19 -17.94 -5.34
CA ILE A 189 8.94 -18.55 -4.90
C ILE A 189 7.91 -18.59 -6.04
N THR A 190 7.73 -17.50 -6.79
CA THR A 190 6.80 -17.39 -7.93
C THR A 190 7.03 -18.51 -8.95
N THR A 191 8.28 -18.85 -9.25
CA THR A 191 8.59 -19.94 -10.20
C THR A 191 8.28 -21.35 -9.69
N SER A 192 8.09 -21.50 -8.37
CA SER A 192 7.84 -22.77 -7.69
C SER A 192 6.34 -23.15 -7.60
N PHE A 193 5.42 -22.21 -7.84
CA PHE A 193 3.97 -22.45 -7.81
C PHE A 193 3.43 -23.24 -9.02
N ALA A 194 4.27 -23.52 -10.03
CA ALA A 194 3.84 -24.02 -11.35
C ALA A 194 4.53 -25.33 -11.75
#